data_AF-A0A7W1W9E2-F1
#
_entry.id   AF-A0A7W1W9E2-F1
#
_cell.length_a   1.000
_cell.length_b   1.000
_cell.length_c   1.000
_cell.angle_alpha   90.00
_cell.angle_beta   90.00
_cell.angle_gamma   90.00
#
_symmetry.space_group_name_H-M   'P 1'
#
loop_
_entity.id
_entity.type
_entity.pdbx_description
1 polymer ?
#
loop_
_entity_poly.entity_id
_entity_poly.type
_entity_poly.pdbx_seq_one_letter_code
_entity_poly.pdbx_strand_id
1 'polypeptide(L)' 'MVEKGVEIASANGKLGILLVGLGAVSTTFVAGVEAIRKGTANPIGSLTQMGT' A
#
# COMPACT_ATOMS: atom_id res chain seq x y z
N MET A 1 14.74 -24.35 15.61
CA MET A 1 13.89 -23.39 16.35
C MET A 1 14.33 -22.02 15.87
N VAL A 2 13.48 -21.27 15.17
CA VAL A 2 13.83 -19.92 14.70
C VAL A 2 13.79 -19.01 15.94
N GLU A 3 14.88 -18.31 16.23
CA GLU A 3 14.92 -17.31 17.29
C GLU A 3 13.77 -16.30 17.10
N LYS A 4 12.95 -16.13 18.14
CA LYS A 4 11.92 -15.08 18.17
C LYS A 4 12.64 -13.75 18.37
N GLY A 5 12.58 -12.88 17.37
CA GLY A 5 12.94 -11.47 17.52
C GLY A 5 13.95 -10.94 16.51
N VAL A 6 13.66 -11.08 15.21
CA VAL A 6 14.31 -10.21 14.23
C VAL A 6 13.68 -8.82 14.38
N GLU A 7 14.51 -7.83 14.70
CA GLU A 7 14.09 -6.42 14.68
C GLU A 7 13.75 -6.05 13.22
N ILE A 8 12.47 -5.79 12.95
CA ILE A 8 12.01 -5.40 11.62
C ILE A 8 12.22 -3.89 11.47
N ALA A 9 13.16 -3.52 10.60
CA ALA A 9 13.39 -2.12 10.28
C ALA A 9 12.14 -1.45 9.69
N SER A 10 11.96 -0.16 9.98
CA SER A 10 10.84 0.61 9.45
C SER A 10 10.95 0.81 7.93
N ALA A 11 9.81 0.70 7.23
CA ALA A 11 9.72 0.86 5.79
C ALA A 11 9.76 2.35 5.40
N ASN A 12 10.96 2.94 5.42
CA ASN A 12 11.19 4.34 5.06
C ASN A 12 11.53 4.49 3.57
N GLY A 13 11.13 5.61 2.97
CA GLY A 13 11.46 5.97 1.59
C GLY A 13 10.37 5.66 0.56
N LYS A 14 10.72 5.73 -0.73
CA LYS A 14 9.79 5.46 -1.85
C LYS A 14 9.76 3.96 -2.15
N LEU A 15 8.57 3.38 -2.18
CA LEU A 15 8.35 2.00 -2.62
C LEU A 15 7.97 1.97 -4.11
N GLY A 16 8.75 1.26 -4.93
CA GLY A 16 8.38 0.98 -6.31
C GLY A 16 7.40 -0.19 -6.39
N ILE A 17 6.30 -0.03 -7.15
CA ILE A 17 5.32 -1.08 -7.41
C ILE A 17 5.24 -1.31 -8.91
N LEU A 18 5.61 -2.51 -9.37
CA LEU A 18 5.50 -2.91 -10.77
C LEU A 18 4.21 -3.71 -10.97
N LEU A 19 3.28 -3.16 -11.75
CA LEU A 19 2.03 -3.82 -12.10
C LEU A 19 2.18 -4.49 -13.47
N VAL A 20 1.90 -5.80 -13.54
CA VAL A 20 1.88 -6.52 -14.81
C VAL A 20 0.51 -6.36 -15.44
N GLY A 21 0.45 -5.56 -16.51
CA GLY A 21 -0.78 -5.24 -17.23
C GLY A 21 -1.52 -4.02 -16.68
N LEU A 22 -2.23 -3.33 -17.58
CA LEU A 22 -3.00 -2.13 -17.31
C LEU A 22 -4.48 -2.39 -17.59
N GLY A 23 -5.14 -3.10 -16.66
CA GLY A 23 -6.58 -3.35 -16.67
C GLY A 23 -7.30 -2.61 -15.55
N ALA A 24 -8.60 -2.90 -15.40
CA ALA A 24 -9.48 -2.22 -14.44
C ALA A 24 -8.86 -2.12 -13.04
N VAL A 25 -8.33 -3.23 -12.51
CA VAL A 25 -7.72 -3.28 -11.16
C VAL A 25 -6.45 -2.43 -11.06
N SER A 26 -5.53 -2.55 -12.02
CA SER A 26 -4.28 -1.77 -12.00
C SER A 26 -4.57 -0.27 -12.06
N THR A 27 -5.51 0.14 -12.91
CA THR A 27 -5.86 1.57 -13.07
C THR A 27 -6.59 2.13 -11.86
N THR A 28 -7.49 1.37 -11.24
CA THR A 28 -8.20 1.82 -10.03
C THR A 28 -7.27 1.85 -8.82
N PHE A 29 -6.31 0.92 -8.74
CA PHE A 29 -5.25 0.97 -7.73
C PHE A 29 -4.45 2.29 -7.84
N VAL A 30 -3.95 2.62 -9.04
CA VAL A 30 -3.18 3.86 -9.25
C VAL A 30 -4.03 5.10 -8.94
N ALA A 31 -5.25 5.18 -9.48
CA ALA A 31 -6.13 6.32 -9.25
C ALA A 31 -6.50 6.49 -7.76
N GLY A 32 -6.81 5.38 -7.08
CA GLY A 32 -7.13 5.39 -5.65
C GLY A 32 -5.95 5.85 -4.79
N VAL A 33 -4.75 5.30 -5.02
CA VAL A 33 -3.53 5.71 -4.32
C VAL A 33 -3.25 7.21 -4.52
N GLU A 34 -3.38 7.71 -5.75
CA GLU A 34 -3.16 9.13 -6.04
C GLU A 34 -4.22 10.04 -5.40
N ALA A 35 -5.49 9.62 -5.35
CA ALA A 35 -6.54 10.36 -4.67
C ALA A 35 -6.31 10.45 -3.16
N ILE A 36 -5.89 9.36 -2.53
CA ILE A 36 -5.53 9.33 -1.10
C ILE A 36 -4.30 10.20 -0.85
N ARG A 37 -3.26 10.10 -1.70
CA ARG A 37 -2.03 10.92 -1.58
C ARG A 37 -2.31 12.41 -1.69
N LYS A 38 -3.32 12.80 -2.47
CA LYS A 38 -3.76 14.20 -2.63
C LYS A 38 -4.74 14.66 -1.54
N GLY A 39 -5.14 13.77 -0.62
CA GLY A 39 -6.09 14.09 0.45
C GLY A 39 -7.54 14.26 -0.01
N THR A 40 -7.89 13.77 -1.20
CA THR A 40 -9.25 13.91 -1.77
C THR A 40 -10.13 12.69 -1.53
N ALA A 41 -9.58 11.60 -0.96
CA ALA A 41 -10.31 10.37 -0.65
C ALA A 41 -9.67 9.65 0.55
N ASN A 42 -10.47 8.80 1.20
CA ASN A 42 -10.02 7.91 2.28
C ASN A 42 -9.73 6.49 1.75
N PRO A 43 -8.80 5.73 2.36
CA PRO A 43 -8.43 4.37 1.93
C PRO A 43 -9.47 3.30 2.32
N ILE A 44 -10.76 3.56 2.07
CA ILE A 44 -11.87 2.70 2.48
C ILE A 44 -11.70 1.26 1.96
N GLY A 45 -11.84 0.29 2.87
CA GLY A 45 -11.67 -1.14 2.57
C GLY A 45 -10.23 -1.66 2.67
N SER A 46 -9.24 -0.79 2.91
CA SER A 46 -7.86 -1.23 3.13
C SER A 46 -7.62 -1.68 4.57
N LEU A 47 -7.45 -2.98 4.79
CA LEU A 47 -7.20 -3.54 6.12
C LEU A 47 -5.90 -3.01 6.74
N THR A 48 -4.83 -2.87 5.95
CA THR A 48 -3.54 -2.41 6.49
C THR A 48 -3.53 -0.94 6.85
N GLN A 49 -4.45 -0.14 6.31
CA GLN A 49 -4.54 1.30 6.57
C GLN A 49 -5.68 1.67 7.54
N MET A 50 -6.67 0.80 7.70
CA MET A 50 -7.88 1.07 8.52
C MET A 50 -8.18 0.02 9.57
N GLY A 51 -7.45 -1.10 9.61
CA GLY A 51 -7.55 -2.09 10.67
C GLY A 51 -7.06 -1.50 12.00
N THR A 52 -7.75 -1.85 13.08
CA THR A 52 -7.42 -1.46 14.48
C THR A 52 -6.62 -2.54 15.18
#